data_AF-X1UN65-F1
#
_entry.id   AF-X1UN65-F1
#
_cell.length_a   1.000
_cell.length_b   1.000
_cell.length_c   1.000
_cell.angle_alpha   90.00
_cell.angle_beta   90.00
_cell.angle_gamma   90.00
#
_symmetry.space_group_name_H-M   'P 1'
#
loop_
_entity.id
_entity.type
_entity.pdbx_description
1 polymer ?
#
loop_
_entity_poly.entity_id
_entity_poly.type
_entity_poly.pdbx_seq_one_letter_code
_entity_poly.pdbx_strand_id
1 'polypeptide(L)' 'RKTIEAYAPAGGYILAPAHNLEPDTPPRNIVAMYEAAQELGKYPIG' A
#
# COMPACT_ATOMS: atom_id res chain seq x y z
N ARG A 1 5.11 -2.99 -3.04
CA ARG A 1 6.27 -2.53 -3.85
C ARG A 1 5.82 -1.85 -5.14
N LYS A 2 5.54 -2.58 -6.24
CA LYS A 2 5.21 -2.01 -7.58
C LYS A 2 4.23 -0.82 -7.57
N THR A 3 3.13 -0.93 -6.83
CA THR A 3 2.14 0.15 -6.71
C THR A 3 2.71 1.43 -6.10
N ILE A 4 3.48 1.32 -5.02
CA ILE A 4 4.07 2.49 -4.34
C ILE A 4 5.10 3.16 -5.26
N GLU A 5 5.98 2.37 -5.88
CA GLU A 5 6.99 2.89 -6.82
C GLU A 5 6.37 3.60 -8.03
N ALA A 6 5.20 3.13 -8.51
CA ALA A 6 4.53 3.71 -9.66
C ALA A 6 3.78 5.03 -9.33
N TYR A 7 3.10 5.10 -8.19
CA TYR A 7 2.18 6.20 -7.89
C TYR A 7 2.70 7.22 -6.88
N ALA A 8 3.65 6.84 -6.03
CA ALA A 8 4.13 7.67 -4.95
C ALA A 8 5.34 8.58 -5.21
N PRO A 9 6.16 8.52 -6.30
CA PRO A 9 7.45 9.23 -6.38
C PRO A 9 7.45 10.73 -6.07
N ALA A 10 6.36 11.45 -6.39
CA ALA A 10 6.27 12.90 -6.22
C ALA A 10 5.54 13.34 -4.93
N GLY A 11 5.17 12.41 -4.04
CA GLY A 11 4.29 12.73 -2.92
C GLY A 11 2.81 12.58 -3.27
N GLY A 12 1.94 12.82 -2.29
CA GLY A 12 0.50 12.96 -2.50
C GLY A 12 -0.28 11.67 -2.77
N TYR A 13 0.38 10.51 -2.81
CA TYR A 13 -0.29 9.22 -2.96
C TYR A 13 -0.74 8.65 -1.61
N ILE A 14 -2.01 8.27 -1.51
CA ILE A 14 -2.57 7.57 -0.35
C ILE A 14 -2.81 6.12 -0.77
N LEU A 15 -2.06 5.20 -0.16
CA LEU A 15 -2.23 3.77 -0.43
C LEU A 15 -3.56 3.28 0.16
N ALA A 16 -4.39 2.70 -0.71
CA ALA A 16 -5.65 2.07 -0.35
C ALA A 16 -5.95 0.91 -1.32
N PRO A 17 -6.83 -0.04 -0.94
CA PRO A 17 -7.36 -1.01 -1.88
C PRO A 17 -8.15 -0.32 -3.00
N ALA A 18 -8.22 -0.95 -4.18
CA ALA A 18 -8.96 -0.40 -5.33
C ALA A 18 -10.50 -0.42 -5.13
N HIS A 19 -11.00 -1.26 -4.22
CA HIS A 19 -12.40 -1.40 -3.87
C HIS A 19 -12.53 -1.84 -2.40
N ASN A 20 -13.72 -2.25 -1.97
CA ASN A 20 -13.99 -2.77 -0.63
C ASN A 20 -13.19 -4.05 -0.31
N LEU A 21 -13.00 -4.29 0.98
CA LEU A 21 -12.53 -5.57 1.49
C LEU A 21 -13.69 -6.57 1.46
N GLU A 22 -13.47 -7.71 0.82
CA GLU A 22 -14.46 -8.78 0.73
C GLU A 22 -14.34 -9.76 1.90
N PRO A 23 -15.42 -10.46 2.29
CA PRO A 23 -15.42 -11.37 3.44
C PRO A 23 -14.41 -12.52 3.37
N ASP A 24 -14.02 -12.89 2.15
CA ASP A 24 -13.05 -13.96 1.87
C ASP A 24 -11.60 -13.46 1.87
N THR A 25 -11.37 -12.14 1.96
CA THR A 25 -10.04 -11.57 2.04
C THR A 25 -9.40 -11.96 3.37
N PRO A 26 -8.30 -12.75 3.38
CA PRO A 26 -7.66 -13.14 4.62
C PRO A 26 -7.15 -11.91 5.38
N PRO A 27 -7.40 -11.78 6.70
CA PRO A 27 -6.94 -10.63 7.48
C PRO A 27 -5.44 -10.35 7.38
N ARG A 28 -4.63 -11.40 7.23
CA ARG A 28 -3.17 -11.28 7.03
C ARG A 28 -2.79 -10.44 5.80
N ASN A 29 -3.62 -10.40 4.76
CA ASN A 29 -3.34 -9.60 3.57
C ASN A 29 -3.51 -8.11 3.85
N ILE A 30 -4.47 -7.75 4.70
CA ILE A 30 -4.66 -6.37 5.15
C ILE A 30 -3.44 -5.95 5.96
N VAL A 31 -3.03 -6.77 6.94
CA VAL A 31 -1.83 -6.52 7.77
C VAL A 31 -0.59 -6.36 6.88
N ALA A 32 -0.37 -7.27 5.93
CA ALA A 32 0.76 -7.20 4.99
C ALA A 32 0.75 -5.93 4.13
N MET A 33 -0.44 -5.41 3.75
CA MET A 33 -0.54 -4.13 3.03
C MET A 33 -0.10 -2.95 3.92
N TYR A 34 -0.49 -2.93 5.20
CA TYR A 34 -0.06 -1.90 6.15
C TYR A 34 1.44 -1.98 6.44
N GLU A 35 1.98 -3.18 6.64
CA GLU A 35 3.42 -3.40 6.83
C GLU A 35 4.21 -2.93 5.62
N ALA A 36 3.77 -3.28 4.40
CA ALA A 36 4.39 -2.80 3.17
C ALA A 36 4.31 -1.26 3.03
N ALA A 37 3.22 -0.63 3.49
CA ALA A 37 3.10 0.82 3.54
C ALA A 37 4.12 1.46 4.49
N GLN A 38 4.34 0.87 5.66
CA GLN A 38 5.32 1.36 6.65
C GLN A 38 6.77 1.16 6.21
N GLU A 39 7.05 0.04 5.54
CA GLU A 39 8.38 -0.30 5.05
C GLU A 39 8.76 0.52 3.80
N LEU A 40 7.84 0.65 2.84
CA LEU A 40 8.14 1.19 1.50
C LEU A 40 7.57 2.59 1.25
N GLY A 41 6.64 3.07 2.08
CA GLY A 41 5.91 4.33 1.87
C GLY A 41 6.58 5.58 2.44
N LYS A 42 7.82 5.48 2.93
CA LYS A 42 8.57 6.62 3.47
C LYS A 42 9.29 7.37 2.35
N TYR A 43 9.08 8.67 2.29
CA TYR A 43 9.73 9.54 1.32
C TYR A 43 11.21 9.82 1.68
N PRO A 44 12.10 9.97 0.68
CA PRO A 44 11.85 9.79 -0.76
C PRO A 44 11.58 8.32 -1.10
N ILE A 45 10.62 8.09 -2.01
CA ILE A 45 10.32 6.74 -2.51
C ILE A 45 11.45 6.35 -3.46
N GLY A 46 12.16 5.27 -3.12
CA GLY A 46 13.27 4.69 -3.89
C GLY A 46 12.81 3.60 -4.84
#